data_AF-A0A957CHT2-F1
#
_entry.id   AF-A0A957CHT2-F1
#
_cell.length_a   1.000
_cell.length_b   1.000
_cell.length_c   1.000
_cell.angle_alpha   90.00
_cell.angle_beta   90.00
_cell.angle_gamma   90.00
#
_symmetry.space_group_name_H-M   'P 1'
#
loop_
_entity.id
_entity.type
_entity.pdbx_description
1 polymer ?
#
loop_
_entity_poly.entity_id
_entity_poly.type
_entity_poly.pdbx_seq_one_letter_code
_entity_poly.pdbx_strand_id
1 'polypeptide(L)'
;MGLLTRESGFLLIETNQEQEVVGYVRYTLIPYPDADMPYPEIGFGIPQSNARGKGYAKEAVKLLVAYLFAGYPVERIIAFTEQENVPAQRVLEKNGFVQEGNLRRSIFRDG
;
A
#
# COMPACT_ATOMS: atom_id res chain seq x y z
N MET A 1 5.28 20.11 -9.14
CA MET A 1 5.57 18.69 -9.39
C MET A 1 4.56 17.90 -8.58
N GLY A 2 3.60 17.25 -9.24
CA GLY A 2 2.48 16.59 -8.54
C GLY A 2 2.95 15.37 -7.76
N LEU A 3 2.27 15.05 -6.66
CA LEU A 3 2.51 13.85 -5.82
C LEU A 3 2.10 12.53 -6.51
N LEU A 4 1.57 12.62 -7.73
CA LEU A 4 1.14 11.51 -8.56
C LEU A 4 1.85 11.58 -9.90
N THR A 5 2.60 10.54 -10.23
CA THR A 5 3.04 10.23 -11.59
C THR A 5 2.37 8.94 -12.03
N ARG A 6 2.65 8.48 -13.25
CA ARG A 6 2.15 7.16 -13.67
C ARG A 6 2.90 6.04 -12.94
N GLU A 7 4.16 6.25 -12.63
CA GLU A 7 5.11 5.27 -12.09
C GLU A 7 5.06 5.17 -10.56
N SER A 8 4.68 6.24 -9.87
CA SER A 8 4.51 6.21 -8.42
C SER A 8 3.55 7.27 -7.94
N GLY A 9 3.04 7.08 -6.73
CA GLY A 9 2.19 8.07 -6.09
C GLY A 9 2.24 7.97 -4.58
N PHE A 10 2.11 9.11 -3.92
CA PHE A 10 1.95 9.22 -2.47
C PHE A 10 0.69 10.02 -2.16
N LEU A 11 -0.30 9.38 -1.54
CA LEU A 11 -1.58 9.96 -1.22
C LEU A 11 -1.78 10.02 0.28
N LEU A 12 -2.33 11.12 0.76
CA LEU A 12 -2.71 11.30 2.15
C LEU A 12 -4.07 10.69 2.41
N ILE A 13 -4.24 10.11 3.59
CA ILE A 13 -5.55 9.70 4.10
C ILE A 13 -6.06 10.84 4.96
N GLU A 14 -7.09 11.52 4.46
CA GLU A 14 -7.75 12.62 5.14
C GLU A 14 -9.13 12.18 5.62
N THR A 15 -9.53 12.57 6.83
CA THR A 15 -10.87 12.30 7.34
C THR A 15 -11.88 13.25 6.71
N ASN A 16 -13.06 12.73 6.32
CA ASN A 16 -14.06 13.54 5.63
C ASN A 16 -14.65 14.69 6.48
N GLN A 17 -14.74 14.51 7.81
CA GLN A 17 -15.39 15.47 8.69
C GLN A 17 -14.43 16.56 9.18
N GLU A 18 -13.30 16.15 9.76
CA GLU A 18 -12.35 17.06 10.42
C GLU A 18 -11.24 17.54 9.49
N GLN A 19 -11.19 17.01 8.25
CA GLN A 19 -10.10 17.27 7.30
C GLN A 19 -8.70 16.95 7.87
N GLU A 20 -8.65 16.05 8.85
CA GLU A 20 -7.42 15.64 9.51
C GLU A 20 -6.69 14.59 8.67
N VAL A 21 -5.40 14.82 8.41
CA VAL A 21 -4.52 13.83 7.80
C VAL A 21 -4.10 12.80 8.83
N VAL A 22 -4.59 11.58 8.67
CA VAL A 22 -4.41 10.45 9.61
C VAL A 22 -3.46 9.38 9.11
N GLY A 23 -2.95 9.51 7.89
CA GLY A 23 -2.02 8.55 7.33
C GLY A 23 -1.76 8.74 5.85
N TYR A 24 -1.29 7.66 5.22
CA TYR A 24 -0.95 7.67 3.81
C TYR A 24 -1.11 6.28 3.18
N VAL A 25 -1.25 6.29 1.86
CA VAL A 25 -1.02 5.15 0.99
C VAL A 25 -0.06 5.57 -0.12
N ARG A 26 0.72 4.63 -0.63
CA ARG A 26 1.65 4.88 -1.73
C ARG A 26 1.70 3.68 -2.65
N TYR A 27 2.07 3.92 -3.89
CA TYR A 27 2.40 2.86 -4.83
C TYR A 27 3.65 3.24 -5.62
N THR A 28 4.38 2.21 -6.02
CA THR A 28 5.52 2.32 -6.94
C THR A 28 5.42 1.17 -7.93
N LEU A 29 5.55 1.46 -9.22
CA LEU A 29 5.65 0.45 -10.26
C LEU A 29 7.03 -0.22 -10.21
N ILE A 30 7.03 -1.54 -10.05
CA ILE A 30 8.24 -2.36 -9.99
C ILE A 30 8.48 -2.98 -11.37
N PRO A 31 9.62 -2.70 -12.01
CA PRO A 31 9.98 -3.34 -13.27
C PRO A 31 10.06 -4.86 -13.11
N TYR A 32 9.61 -5.59 -14.14
CA TYR A 32 9.82 -7.02 -14.26
C TYR A 32 10.53 -7.29 -15.59
N PRO A 33 11.60 -8.09 -15.61
CA PRO A 33 12.23 -8.49 -16.88
C PRO A 33 11.20 -9.09 -17.83
N ASP A 34 11.24 -8.67 -19.09
CA ASP A 34 10.41 -9.19 -20.17
C ASP A 34 8.88 -9.00 -19.99
N ALA A 35 8.44 -8.17 -19.05
CA ALA A 35 7.04 -7.77 -18.95
C ALA A 35 6.76 -6.48 -19.74
N ASP A 36 5.66 -6.47 -20.49
CA ASP A 36 5.17 -5.28 -21.20
C ASP A 36 4.84 -4.12 -20.25
N MET A 37 4.50 -4.42 -18.99
CA MET A 37 4.18 -3.42 -17.98
C MET A 37 4.70 -3.81 -16.59
N PRO A 38 5.34 -2.87 -15.87
CA PRO A 38 5.61 -3.00 -14.44
C PRO A 38 4.34 -3.25 -13.62
N TYR A 39 4.46 -3.99 -12.52
CA TYR A 39 3.36 -4.22 -11.59
C TYR A 39 3.48 -3.28 -10.36
N PRO A 40 2.37 -2.88 -9.72
CA PRO A 40 2.43 -1.99 -8.57
C PRO A 40 2.81 -2.74 -7.30
N GLU A 41 3.71 -2.15 -6.52
CA GLU A 41 3.87 -2.44 -5.10
C GLU A 41 3.26 -1.31 -4.28
N ILE A 42 2.42 -1.65 -3.30
CA ILE A 42 1.75 -0.69 -2.43
C ILE A 42 2.27 -0.73 -1.00
N GLY A 43 2.28 0.44 -0.36
CA GLY A 43 2.55 0.60 1.06
C GLY A 43 1.57 1.57 1.71
N PHE A 44 1.39 1.47 3.02
CA PHE A 44 0.49 2.34 3.77
C PHE A 44 0.93 2.49 5.22
N GLY A 45 0.44 3.54 5.89
CA GLY A 45 0.73 3.77 7.29
C GLY A 45 -0.30 4.69 7.96
N ILE A 46 -0.53 4.43 9.25
CA ILE A 46 -1.31 5.29 10.16
C ILE A 46 -0.37 5.66 11.32
N PRO A 47 0.43 6.74 11.18
CA PRO A 47 1.44 7.10 12.17
C PRO A 47 0.84 7.37 13.55
N GLN A 48 -0.26 8.13 13.61
CA GLN A 48 -0.92 8.53 14.85
C GLN A 48 -1.66 7.35 15.48
N SER A 49 -1.29 7.00 16.71
CA SER A 49 -1.84 5.84 17.43
C SER A 49 -3.34 5.95 17.68
N ASN A 50 -3.85 7.15 17.96
CA ASN A 50 -5.27 7.46 18.16
C ASN A 50 -6.14 7.30 16.90
N ALA A 51 -5.52 7.24 15.71
CA ALA A 51 -6.20 7.00 14.45
C ALA A 51 -6.21 5.52 14.03
N ARG A 52 -5.43 4.66 14.70
CA ARG A 52 -5.38 3.22 14.42
C ARG A 52 -6.65 2.52 14.90
N GLY A 53 -6.95 1.36 14.32
CA GLY A 53 -8.12 0.55 14.70
C GLY A 53 -9.47 1.08 14.21
N LYS A 54 -9.52 2.29 13.62
CA LYS A 54 -10.75 2.92 13.10
C LYS A 54 -11.13 2.50 11.67
N GLY A 55 -10.30 1.69 11.01
CA GLY A 55 -10.57 1.19 9.66
C GLY A 55 -10.00 2.04 8.51
N TYR A 56 -9.41 3.20 8.79
CA TYR A 56 -8.86 4.11 7.76
C TYR A 56 -7.89 3.44 6.80
N ALA A 57 -6.90 2.69 7.30
CA ALA A 57 -5.96 1.96 6.45
C ALA A 57 -6.67 0.95 5.52
N LYS A 58 -7.68 0.24 6.03
CA LYS A 58 -8.43 -0.75 5.26
C LYS A 58 -9.15 -0.08 4.08
N GLU A 59 -9.82 1.02 4.34
CA GLU A 59 -10.56 1.77 3.33
C GLU A 59 -9.61 2.40 2.30
N ALA A 60 -8.54 3.04 2.75
CA ALA A 60 -7.57 3.66 1.86
C ALA A 60 -6.87 2.64 0.94
N VAL A 61 -6.49 1.47 1.48
CA VAL A 61 -5.92 0.37 0.67
C VAL A 61 -6.95 -0.13 -0.36
N LYS A 62 -8.22 -0.30 0.03
CA LYS A 62 -9.28 -0.70 -0.90
C LYS A 62 -9.39 0.27 -2.08
N LEU A 63 -9.39 1.57 -1.79
CA LEU A 63 -9.50 2.62 -2.80
C LEU A 63 -8.26 2.65 -3.72
N LEU A 64 -7.06 2.54 -3.15
CA LEU A 64 -5.83 2.49 -3.94
C LEU A 64 -5.80 1.27 -4.87
N VAL A 65 -6.18 0.10 -4.38
CA VAL A 65 -6.25 -1.14 -5.18
C VAL A 65 -7.24 -0.97 -6.34
N ALA A 66 -8.44 -0.45 -6.06
CA ALA A 66 -9.44 -0.20 -7.09
C ALA A 66 -8.95 0.81 -8.14
N TYR A 67 -8.31 1.89 -7.71
CA TYR A 67 -7.69 2.88 -8.60
C TYR A 67 -6.64 2.25 -9.51
N LEU A 68 -5.74 1.42 -8.97
CA LEU A 68 -4.66 0.80 -9.74
C LEU A 68 -5.21 -0.19 -10.78
N PHE A 69 -6.16 -1.06 -10.42
CA PHE A 69 -6.77 -1.98 -11.38
C PHE A 69 -7.63 -1.28 -12.45
N ALA A 70 -8.25 -0.14 -12.11
CA ALA A 70 -9.04 0.62 -13.07
C ALA A 70 -8.18 1.46 -14.03
N GLY A 71 -7.03 1.97 -13.57
CA GLY A 71 -6.20 2.90 -14.32
C GLY A 71 -5.02 2.27 -15.06
N TYR A 72 -4.66 1.02 -14.74
CA TYR A 72 -3.46 0.36 -15.24
C TYR A 72 -3.80 -1.04 -15.77
N PRO A 73 -3.26 -1.44 -16.93
CA PRO A 73 -3.42 -2.80 -17.44
C PRO A 73 -2.47 -3.75 -16.71
N VAL A 74 -2.71 -3.97 -15.42
CA VAL A 74 -1.92 -4.83 -14.55
C VAL A 74 -2.75 -6.00 -14.03
N GLU A 75 -2.13 -7.18 -13.96
CA GLU A 75 -2.81 -8.40 -13.50
C GLU A 75 -2.66 -8.62 -11.99
N ARG A 76 -1.67 -7.97 -11.36
CA ARG A 76 -1.37 -8.15 -9.94
C ARG A 76 -0.91 -6.85 -9.28
N ILE A 77 -1.16 -6.78 -7.97
CA ILE A 77 -0.64 -5.77 -7.06
C ILE A 77 0.01 -6.51 -5.91
N ILE A 78 1.19 -6.07 -5.48
CA ILE A 78 1.88 -6.67 -4.33
C ILE A 78 2.02 -5.68 -3.18
N ALA A 79 2.30 -6.20 -2.00
CA ALA A 79 2.67 -5.42 -0.83
C ALA A 79 3.65 -6.24 0.01
N PHE A 80 4.60 -5.54 0.64
CA PHE A 80 5.49 -6.14 1.63
C PHE A 80 5.18 -5.58 3.01
N THR A 81 5.29 -6.42 4.02
CA THR A 81 5.22 -6.00 5.42
C THR A 81 6.08 -6.90 6.29
N GLU A 82 6.53 -6.39 7.43
CA GLU A 82 7.30 -7.15 8.40
C GLU A 82 6.44 -8.29 8.98
N GLN A 83 7.09 -9.39 9.34
CA GLN A 83 6.41 -10.57 9.88
C GLN A 83 5.68 -10.26 11.20
N GLU A 84 6.21 -9.32 11.98
CA GLU A 84 5.67 -8.88 13.27
C GLU A 84 4.56 -7.83 13.09
N ASN A 85 4.38 -7.28 11.89
CA ASN A 85 3.35 -6.26 11.61
C ASN A 85 1.98 -6.89 11.31
N VAL A 86 1.47 -7.65 12.28
CA VAL A 86 0.15 -8.30 12.23
C VAL A 86 -0.98 -7.32 11.87
N PRO A 87 -1.00 -6.05 12.34
CA PRO A 87 -2.04 -5.10 11.91
C PRO A 87 -2.06 -4.83 10.41
N ALA A 88 -0.88 -4.67 9.77
CA ALA A 88 -0.80 -4.44 8.34
C ALA A 88 -1.18 -5.69 7.53
N GLN A 89 -0.75 -6.89 7.97
CA GLN A 89 -1.14 -8.16 7.35
C GLN A 89 -2.68 -8.30 7.32
N ARG A 90 -3.36 -8.03 8.44
CA ARG A 90 -4.83 -8.06 8.51
C ARG A 90 -5.50 -7.04 7.61
N VAL A 91 -4.88 -5.88 7.37
CA VAL A 91 -5.40 -4.88 6.42
C VAL A 91 -5.29 -5.41 4.99
N LEU A 92 -4.19 -6.05 4.63
CA LEU A 92 -3.97 -6.66 3.32
C LEU A 92 -4.94 -7.82 3.08
N GLU A 93 -5.06 -8.76 4.02
CA GLU A 93 -5.99 -9.91 3.93
C GLU A 93 -7.44 -9.44 3.75
N LYS A 94 -7.88 -8.44 4.51
CA LYS A 94 -9.24 -7.85 4.37
C LYS A 94 -9.49 -7.15 3.04
N ASN A 95 -8.43 -6.88 2.27
CA ASN A 95 -8.47 -6.32 0.93
C ASN A 95 -8.19 -7.38 -0.15
N GLY A 96 -8.23 -8.67 0.19
CA GLY A 96 -8.13 -9.77 -0.76
C GLY A 96 -6.70 -10.18 -1.14
N PHE A 97 -5.68 -9.61 -0.47
CA PHE A 97 -4.31 -10.10 -0.64
C PHE A 97 -4.17 -11.48 -0.01
N VAL A 98 -3.35 -12.31 -0.65
CA VAL A 98 -2.95 -13.63 -0.16
C VAL A 98 -1.45 -13.60 0.10
N GLN A 99 -1.00 -14.19 1.21
CA GLN A 99 0.42 -14.31 1.50
C GLN A 99 1.06 -15.36 0.59
N GLU A 100 1.92 -14.91 -0.33
CA GLU A 100 2.64 -15.80 -1.26
C GLU A 100 3.98 -16.30 -0.70
N GLY A 101 4.58 -15.60 0.27
CA GLY A 101 5.85 -16.04 0.86
C GLY A 101 6.41 -15.13 1.94
N ASN A 102 7.56 -15.56 2.48
CA ASN A 102 8.34 -14.83 3.47
C ASN A 102 9.78 -14.64 2.96
N LEU A 103 10.13 -13.41 2.62
CA LEU A 103 11.48 -13.06 2.21
C LEU A 103 12.37 -12.84 3.44
N ARG A 104 13.18 -13.85 3.77
CA ARG A 104 14.11 -13.78 4.91
C ARG A 104 15.31 -12.91 4.55
N ARG A 105 15.74 -12.05 5.48
CA ARG A 105 16.89 -11.14 5.30
C ARG A 105 16.72 -10.22 4.07
N SER A 106 15.48 -9.79 3.81
CA SER A 106 15.11 -8.97 2.64
C SER A 106 15.51 -7.50 2.77
N ILE A 107 15.54 -6.98 3.99
CA ILE A 107 15.89 -5.60 4.30
C ILE A 107 16.98 -5.62 5.37
N PHE A 108 18.08 -4.92 5.09
CA PHE A 108 19.03 -4.56 6.13
C PHE A 108 18.49 -3.32 6.86
N ARG A 109 18.31 -3.45 8.17
CA ARG A 109 18.07 -2.30 9.06
C ARG A 109 19.26 -2.27 10.00
N ASP A 110 20.03 -1.19 9.94
CA ASP A 110 21.21 -0.97 10.78
C ASP A 110 20.87 -1.32 12.23
N GLY A 111 21.64 -2.25 12.80
CA GLY A 111 21.56 -2.61 14.21
C GLY A 111 21.94 -1.44 15.09
#